data_AF-A0A7K4JCC2-F1
#
_entry.id   AF-A0A7K4JCC2-F1
#
_cell.length_a   1.000
_cell.length_b   1.000
_cell.length_c   1.000
_cell.angle_alpha   90.00
_cell.angle_beta   90.00
_cell.angle_gamma   90.00
#
_symmetry.space_group_name_H-M   'P 1'
#
loop_
_entity.id
_entity.type
_entity.pdbx_description
1 polymer ?
#
loop_
_entity_poly.entity_id
_entity_poly.type
_entity_poly.pdbx_seq_one_letter_code
_entity_poly.pdbx_strand_id
1 'polypeptide(L)'
;TSMQICGVPGDQSCEQAPCGGALCLDDMGTRRCGGTGCMGALPVSAQALSSARNASQQLEVALGQLGVVAQKTQEVQELARGARSRAEEALGRSQAARSRAEKATAQLRVFIRRIKAFLAEEGADPGSIELVARQVLNISMPSGPRRIQELLREMQESIGQLDGVDAVLNSTAQGLAAARGLLAEGQDARKRAEGVRDELMGTQRVLEAARARATAVGNALQSTRDAIQAAESRAKE
;
A
#
# COMPACT_ATOMS: atom_id res chain seq x y z
N THR A 1 -36.67 3.48 -20.93
CA THR A 1 -36.05 3.75 -22.25
C THR A 1 -36.09 2.47 -23.05
N SER A 2 -36.88 2.42 -24.12
CA SER A 2 -37.00 1.23 -24.96
C SER A 2 -35.77 1.10 -25.85
N MET A 3 -35.08 -0.02 -25.80
CA MET A 3 -33.89 -0.29 -26.63
C MET A 3 -34.39 -0.61 -28.05
N GLN A 4 -34.51 0.41 -28.90
CA GLN A 4 -34.87 0.22 -30.30
C GLN A 4 -33.72 -0.51 -31.00
N ILE A 5 -33.99 -1.73 -31.43
CA ILE A 5 -33.06 -2.50 -32.26
C ILE A 5 -33.19 -1.98 -33.67
N CYS A 6 -32.05 -1.67 -34.26
CA CYS A 6 -31.95 -1.25 -35.65
C CYS A 6 -32.45 -2.38 -36.58
N GLY A 7 -33.51 -2.14 -37.34
CA GLY A 7 -34.04 -3.10 -38.33
C GLY A 7 -34.97 -2.44 -39.34
N VAL A 8 -35.01 -2.98 -40.56
CA VAL A 8 -35.97 -2.64 -41.63
C VAL A 8 -36.56 -3.93 -42.21
N PRO A 9 -37.72 -3.87 -42.91
CA PRO A 9 -38.21 -5.00 -43.68
C PRO A 9 -37.11 -5.53 -44.62
N GLY A 10 -37.07 -6.84 -44.84
CA GLY A 10 -35.98 -7.53 -45.55
C GLY A 10 -35.96 -7.31 -47.07
N ASP A 11 -36.66 -6.31 -47.58
CA ASP A 11 -36.80 -5.99 -49.00
C ASP A 11 -35.74 -4.98 -49.50
N GLN A 12 -35.02 -4.31 -48.61
CA GLN A 12 -33.95 -3.36 -48.95
C GLN A 12 -32.55 -3.99 -48.89
N SER A 13 -31.67 -3.57 -49.80
CA SER A 13 -30.27 -4.01 -49.77
C SER A 13 -29.56 -3.50 -48.51
N CYS A 14 -28.54 -4.24 -48.07
CA CYS A 14 -27.77 -3.87 -46.87
C CYS A 14 -27.12 -2.48 -46.97
N GLU A 15 -26.83 -2.02 -48.19
CA GLU A 15 -26.24 -0.71 -48.44
C GLU A 15 -27.24 0.42 -48.17
N GLN A 16 -28.52 0.17 -48.47
CA GLN A 16 -29.60 1.15 -48.45
C GLN A 16 -30.35 1.16 -47.12
N ALA A 17 -30.32 0.03 -46.40
CA ALA A 17 -30.97 -0.09 -45.10
C ALA A 17 -30.38 0.92 -44.09
N PRO A 18 -31.21 1.73 -43.39
CA PRO A 18 -30.80 2.61 -42.29
C PRO A 18 -29.95 1.93 -41.22
N CYS A 19 -30.18 0.62 -41.06
CA CYS A 19 -29.53 -0.27 -40.09
C CYS A 19 -28.57 -1.28 -40.71
N GLY A 20 -28.38 -1.20 -42.02
CA GLY A 20 -27.57 -2.13 -42.78
C GLY A 20 -26.11 -2.10 -42.36
N GLY A 21 -25.56 -3.29 -42.16
CA GLY A 21 -24.15 -3.52 -41.85
C GLY A 21 -23.70 -3.15 -40.44
N ALA A 22 -24.43 -2.35 -39.67
CA ALA A 22 -24.05 -1.95 -38.30
C ALA A 22 -22.56 -1.54 -38.20
N LEU A 23 -22.15 -0.55 -38.99
CA LEU A 23 -20.76 -0.06 -39.16
C LEU A 23 -19.80 -1.00 -39.90
N CYS A 24 -20.28 -2.13 -40.42
CA CYS A 24 -19.46 -3.00 -41.25
C CYS A 24 -19.38 -2.46 -42.68
N LEU A 25 -18.14 -2.21 -43.13
CA LEU A 25 -17.81 -1.70 -44.45
C LEU A 25 -16.95 -2.73 -45.21
N ASP A 26 -17.02 -2.72 -46.54
CA ASP A 26 -16.04 -3.39 -47.41
C ASP A 26 -14.81 -2.51 -47.66
N ASP A 27 -13.86 -3.03 -48.46
CA ASP A 27 -12.61 -2.34 -48.81
C ASP A 27 -12.83 -1.05 -49.62
N MET A 28 -14.02 -0.88 -50.21
CA MET A 28 -14.42 0.32 -50.96
C MET A 28 -15.21 1.31 -50.09
N GLY A 29 -15.42 1.01 -48.80
CA GLY A 29 -16.18 1.85 -47.88
C GLY A 29 -17.70 1.69 -47.97
N THR A 30 -18.19 0.68 -48.68
CA THR A 30 -19.63 0.40 -48.86
C THR A 30 -20.15 -0.46 -47.72
N ARG A 31 -21.38 -0.20 -47.24
CA ARG A 31 -21.98 -0.95 -46.13
C ARG A 31 -22.29 -2.39 -46.54
N ARG A 32 -21.87 -3.35 -45.72
CA ARG A 32 -22.11 -4.78 -45.95
C ARG A 32 -22.65 -5.48 -44.71
N CYS A 33 -23.45 -6.51 -44.90
CA CYS A 33 -24.08 -7.22 -43.79
C CYS A 33 -23.21 -8.41 -43.38
N GLY A 34 -22.25 -8.15 -42.49
CA GLY A 34 -21.37 -9.19 -41.95
C GLY A 34 -20.42 -9.80 -42.99
N GLY A 35 -19.88 -10.97 -42.64
CA GLY A 35 -18.88 -11.71 -43.42
C GLY A 35 -17.45 -11.53 -42.89
N THR A 36 -16.51 -12.33 -43.42
CA THR A 36 -15.11 -12.33 -42.98
C THR A 36 -14.49 -10.93 -43.07
N GLY A 37 -13.70 -10.54 -42.08
CA GLY A 37 -13.03 -9.23 -42.02
C GLY A 37 -13.92 -8.05 -41.62
N CYS A 38 -15.21 -8.28 -41.35
CA CYS A 38 -16.12 -7.23 -40.92
C CYS A 38 -15.73 -6.61 -39.56
N MET A 39 -15.50 -5.30 -39.50
CA MET A 39 -15.28 -4.54 -38.25
C MET A 39 -16.55 -3.80 -37.78
N GLY A 40 -17.70 -4.45 -37.92
CA GLY A 40 -18.97 -3.89 -37.45
C GLY A 40 -19.13 -3.91 -35.93
N ALA A 41 -20.27 -3.41 -35.45
CA ALA A 41 -20.58 -3.26 -34.02
C ALA A 41 -20.41 -4.55 -33.21
N LEU A 42 -20.80 -5.71 -33.76
CA LEU A 42 -20.73 -6.99 -33.05
C LEU A 42 -19.27 -7.45 -32.75
N PRO A 43 -18.36 -7.59 -33.74
CA PRO A 43 -16.97 -7.97 -33.47
C PRO A 43 -16.23 -6.94 -32.63
N VAL A 44 -16.47 -5.63 -32.83
CA VAL A 44 -15.88 -4.56 -32.00
C VAL A 44 -16.33 -4.69 -30.55
N SER A 45 -17.63 -4.90 -30.30
CA SER A 45 -18.16 -5.09 -28.94
C SER A 45 -17.61 -6.34 -28.27
N ALA A 46 -17.40 -7.41 -29.04
CA ALA A 46 -16.79 -8.65 -28.54
C ALA A 46 -15.33 -8.46 -28.15
N GLN A 47 -14.56 -7.73 -28.95
CA GLN A 47 -13.17 -7.40 -28.65
C GLN A 47 -13.09 -6.50 -27.41
N ALA A 48 -13.93 -5.45 -27.34
CA ALA A 48 -14.01 -4.58 -26.18
C ALA A 48 -14.30 -5.38 -24.89
N LEU A 49 -15.27 -6.30 -24.92
CA LEU A 49 -15.58 -7.18 -23.79
C LEU A 49 -14.37 -8.04 -23.38
N SER A 50 -13.64 -8.60 -24.35
CA SER A 50 -12.43 -9.39 -24.08
C SER A 50 -11.32 -8.57 -23.43
N SER A 51 -11.01 -7.40 -23.97
CA SER A 51 -10.02 -6.48 -23.40
C SER A 51 -10.37 -6.08 -21.97
N ALA A 52 -11.66 -5.88 -21.72
CA ALA A 52 -12.12 -5.44 -20.43
C ALA A 52 -12.14 -6.56 -19.38
N ARG A 53 -12.38 -7.82 -19.78
CA ARG A 53 -12.12 -9.00 -18.92
C ARG A 53 -10.66 -9.13 -18.53
N ASN A 54 -9.74 -8.93 -19.48
CA ASN A 54 -8.30 -8.94 -19.18
C ASN A 54 -7.93 -7.84 -18.18
N ALA A 55 -8.47 -6.64 -18.34
CA ALA A 55 -8.28 -5.54 -17.39
C ALA A 55 -8.83 -5.89 -16.00
N SER A 56 -10.00 -6.52 -15.92
CA SER A 56 -10.57 -7.00 -14.65
C SER A 56 -9.67 -8.04 -13.96
N GLN A 57 -9.03 -8.93 -14.70
CA GLN A 57 -8.13 -9.93 -14.11
C GLN A 57 -6.82 -9.29 -13.61
N GLN A 58 -6.29 -8.32 -14.35
CA GLN A 58 -5.12 -7.54 -13.91
C GLN A 58 -5.43 -6.71 -12.65
N LEU A 59 -6.65 -6.18 -12.55
CA LEU A 59 -7.12 -5.49 -11.36
C LEU A 59 -7.06 -6.41 -10.14
N GLU A 60 -7.64 -7.61 -10.21
CA GLU A 60 -7.63 -8.57 -9.08
C GLU A 60 -6.21 -8.87 -8.58
N VAL A 61 -5.26 -9.04 -9.51
CA VAL A 61 -3.84 -9.20 -9.17
C VAL A 61 -3.30 -7.97 -8.43
N ALA A 62 -3.58 -6.77 -8.94
CA ALA A 62 -3.17 -5.52 -8.30
C ALA A 62 -3.80 -5.34 -6.91
N LEU A 63 -5.05 -5.79 -6.70
CA LEU A 63 -5.72 -5.76 -5.39
C LEU A 63 -5.05 -6.70 -4.39
N GLY A 64 -4.69 -7.91 -4.83
CA GLY A 64 -3.90 -8.83 -4.02
C GLY A 64 -2.58 -8.21 -3.57
N GLN A 65 -1.87 -7.56 -4.50
CA GLN A 65 -0.63 -6.84 -4.20
C GLN A 65 -0.86 -5.66 -3.23
N LEU A 66 -1.95 -4.90 -3.40
CA LEU A 66 -2.32 -3.82 -2.49
C LEU A 66 -2.57 -4.32 -1.06
N GLY A 67 -3.22 -5.48 -0.92
CA GLY A 67 -3.41 -6.15 0.37
C GLY A 67 -2.09 -6.52 1.04
N VAL A 68 -1.14 -7.06 0.29
CA VAL A 68 0.22 -7.36 0.79
C VAL A 68 0.94 -6.08 1.23
N VAL A 69 0.84 -4.99 0.46
CA VAL A 69 1.41 -3.69 0.84
C VAL A 69 0.76 -3.16 2.12
N ALA A 70 -0.55 -3.31 2.27
CA ALA A 70 -1.28 -2.88 3.47
C ALA A 70 -0.77 -3.61 4.71
N GLN A 71 -0.63 -4.94 4.62
CA GLN A 71 -0.09 -5.77 5.69
C GLN A 71 1.34 -5.35 6.05
N LYS A 72 2.23 -5.24 5.07
CA LYS A 72 3.63 -4.80 5.32
C LYS A 72 3.71 -3.41 5.93
N THR A 73 2.83 -2.50 5.52
CA THR A 73 2.76 -1.14 6.09
C THR A 73 2.37 -1.19 7.57
N GLN A 74 1.44 -2.07 7.94
CA GLN A 74 1.08 -2.29 9.34
C GLN A 74 2.24 -2.89 10.15
N GLU A 75 2.91 -3.92 9.62
CA GLU A 75 4.08 -4.54 10.26
C GLU A 75 5.20 -3.51 10.52
N VAL A 76 5.52 -2.68 9.52
CA VAL A 76 6.51 -1.59 9.66
C VAL A 76 6.08 -0.57 10.70
N GLN A 77 4.78 -0.25 10.78
CA GLN A 77 4.25 0.66 11.78
C GLN A 77 4.40 0.11 13.21
N GLU A 78 4.17 -1.18 13.42
CA GLU A 78 4.35 -1.83 14.72
C GLU A 78 5.83 -1.88 15.11
N LEU A 79 6.71 -2.24 14.17
CA LEU A 79 8.16 -2.21 14.36
C LEU A 79 8.66 -0.80 14.72
N ALA A 80 8.19 0.23 14.02
CA ALA A 80 8.55 1.62 14.30
C ALA A 80 8.12 2.06 15.70
N ARG A 81 6.91 1.69 16.13
CA ARG A 81 6.42 1.95 17.49
C ARG A 81 7.29 1.24 18.54
N GLY A 82 7.66 -0.02 18.30
CA GLY A 82 8.53 -0.78 19.18
C GLY A 82 9.96 -0.22 19.26
N ALA A 83 10.50 0.27 18.13
CA ALA A 83 11.79 0.95 18.10
C ALA A 83 11.76 2.26 18.90
N ARG A 84 10.72 3.09 18.72
CA ARG A 84 10.54 4.34 19.48
C ARG A 84 10.45 4.09 20.98
N SER A 85 9.64 3.13 21.40
CA SER A 85 9.48 2.77 22.81
C SER A 85 10.82 2.37 23.45
N ARG A 86 11.62 1.55 22.77
CA ARG A 86 12.96 1.14 23.24
C ARG A 86 13.92 2.32 23.33
N ALA A 87 13.85 3.26 22.38
CA ALA A 87 14.66 4.48 22.42
C ALA A 87 14.29 5.39 23.61
N GLU A 88 12.99 5.58 23.85
CA GLU A 88 12.49 6.34 25.01
C GLU A 88 12.93 5.70 26.34
N GLU A 89 12.89 4.37 26.45
CA GLU A 89 13.39 3.64 27.62
C GLU A 89 14.89 3.84 27.83
N ALA A 90 15.70 3.66 26.79
CA ALA A 90 17.16 3.82 26.86
C ALA A 90 17.56 5.27 27.22
N LEU A 91 16.82 6.27 26.69
CA LEU A 91 16.99 7.66 27.07
C LEU A 91 16.66 7.89 28.55
N GLY A 92 15.54 7.35 29.04
CA GLY A 92 15.15 7.42 30.44
C GLY A 92 16.19 6.80 31.37
N ARG A 93 16.73 5.62 31.02
CA ARG A 93 17.81 4.96 31.77
C ARG A 93 19.09 5.81 31.82
N SER A 94 19.46 6.41 30.68
CA SER A 94 20.64 7.30 30.58
C SER A 94 20.48 8.53 31.47
N GLN A 95 19.32 9.18 31.46
CA GLN A 95 19.03 10.35 32.29
C GLN A 95 19.05 10.02 33.79
N ALA A 96 18.49 8.87 34.18
CA ALA A 96 18.52 8.39 35.55
C ALA A 96 19.97 8.10 36.01
N ALA A 97 20.76 7.45 35.16
CA ALA A 97 22.17 7.19 35.43
C ALA A 97 22.96 8.50 35.58
N ARG A 98 22.74 9.49 34.69
CA ARG A 98 23.37 10.82 34.77
C ARG A 98 23.06 11.51 36.09
N SER A 99 21.79 11.52 36.49
CA SER A 99 21.35 12.14 37.75
C SER A 99 22.00 11.48 38.97
N ARG A 100 22.16 10.15 38.96
CA ARG A 100 22.87 9.42 40.02
C ARG A 100 24.35 9.79 40.07
N ALA A 101 25.01 9.88 38.92
CA ALA A 101 26.42 10.28 38.85
C ALA A 101 26.62 11.73 39.33
N GLU A 102 25.80 12.67 38.88
CA GLU A 102 25.84 14.07 39.32
C GLU A 102 25.66 14.19 40.85
N LYS A 103 24.70 13.45 41.41
CA LYS A 103 24.50 13.40 42.87
C LYS A 103 25.71 12.84 43.61
N ALA A 104 26.29 11.75 43.13
CA ALA A 104 27.49 11.14 43.71
C ALA A 104 28.69 12.11 43.64
N THR A 105 28.89 12.80 42.51
CA THR A 105 29.93 13.82 42.37
C THR A 105 29.72 15.00 43.32
N ALA A 106 28.48 15.47 43.49
CA ALA A 106 28.16 16.55 44.42
C ALA A 106 28.46 16.13 45.87
N GLN A 107 28.05 14.93 46.26
CA GLN A 107 28.36 14.36 47.58
C GLN A 107 29.86 14.23 47.82
N LEU A 108 30.61 13.75 46.82
CA LEU A 108 32.07 13.66 46.89
C LEU A 108 32.72 15.04 47.06
N ARG A 109 32.26 16.07 46.34
CA ARG A 109 32.76 17.45 46.50
C ARG A 109 32.46 18.03 47.88
N VAL A 110 31.31 17.74 48.46
CA VAL A 110 30.99 18.13 49.85
C VAL A 110 31.91 17.39 50.82
N PHE A 111 32.13 16.10 50.57
CA PHE A 111 32.98 15.27 51.39
C PHE A 111 34.44 15.74 51.43
N ILE A 112 35.04 16.00 50.26
CA ILE A 112 36.40 16.57 50.15
C ILE A 112 36.50 17.91 50.88
N ARG A 113 35.48 18.77 50.80
CA ARG A 113 35.45 20.04 51.54
C ARG A 113 35.48 19.83 53.05
N ARG A 114 34.75 18.85 53.58
CA ARG A 114 34.79 18.50 55.01
C ARG A 114 36.18 18.04 55.45
N ILE A 115 36.83 17.17 54.67
CA ILE A 115 38.22 16.75 54.96
C ILE A 115 39.15 17.96 55.00
N LYS A 116 39.07 18.85 53.99
CA LYS A 116 39.92 20.04 53.93
C LYS A 116 39.72 20.98 55.11
N ALA A 117 38.47 21.20 55.52
CA ALA A 117 38.16 22.03 56.68
C ALA A 117 38.73 21.42 57.97
N PHE A 118 38.54 20.11 58.15
CA PHE A 118 39.05 19.39 59.31
C PHE A 118 40.59 19.37 59.38
N LEU A 119 41.29 19.20 58.26
CA LEU A 119 42.76 19.26 58.20
C LEU A 119 43.33 20.68 58.42
N ALA A 120 42.50 21.72 58.25
CA ALA A 120 42.90 23.10 58.46
C ALA A 120 42.63 23.60 59.89
N GLU A 121 41.95 22.80 60.72
CA GLU A 121 41.67 23.10 62.13
C GLU A 121 42.91 22.71 62.96
N GLU A 122 43.53 23.67 63.65
CA GLU A 122 44.86 23.54 64.28
C GLU A 122 44.94 22.46 65.37
N GLY A 123 46.03 21.67 65.34
CA GLY A 123 46.46 20.80 66.44
C GLY A 123 47.29 19.61 65.97
N ALA A 124 48.53 19.79 65.51
CA ALA A 124 49.42 18.70 65.11
C ALA A 124 50.06 17.99 66.33
N ASP A 125 49.25 17.42 67.22
CA ASP A 125 49.72 16.44 68.21
C ASP A 125 49.40 15.01 67.73
N PRO A 126 50.16 13.98 68.16
CA PRO A 126 50.00 12.60 67.69
C PRO A 126 48.57 12.05 67.87
N GLY A 127 47.88 12.46 68.94
CA GLY A 127 46.48 12.08 69.20
C GLY A 127 45.53 12.67 68.17
N SER A 128 45.74 13.92 67.76
CA SER A 128 45.00 14.55 66.67
C SER A 128 45.26 13.89 65.31
N ILE A 129 46.49 13.43 65.02
CA ILE A 129 46.80 12.64 63.81
C ILE A 129 46.10 11.28 63.82
N GLU A 130 46.08 10.56 64.93
CA GLU A 130 45.36 9.29 65.05
C GLU A 130 43.84 9.49 64.91
N LEU A 131 43.32 10.55 65.52
CA LEU A 131 41.91 10.91 65.40
C LEU A 131 41.56 11.25 63.95
N VAL A 132 42.43 12.00 63.25
CA VAL A 132 42.33 12.26 61.80
C VAL A 132 42.34 10.96 60.99
N ALA A 133 43.30 10.06 61.24
CA ALA A 133 43.43 8.80 60.50
C ALA A 133 42.20 7.89 60.70
N ARG A 134 41.70 7.79 61.94
CA ARG A 134 40.48 7.04 62.26
C ARG A 134 39.23 7.65 61.63
N GLN A 135 39.10 8.98 61.66
CA GLN A 135 37.96 9.66 61.04
C GLN A 135 37.99 9.47 59.52
N VAL A 136 39.16 9.58 58.88
CA VAL A 136 39.36 9.32 57.44
C VAL A 136 38.99 7.89 57.07
N LEU A 137 39.42 6.90 57.87
CA LEU A 137 39.09 5.48 57.68
C LEU A 137 37.59 5.18 57.86
N ASN A 138 36.91 5.93 58.73
CA ASN A 138 35.48 5.72 59.01
C ASN A 138 34.55 6.42 58.01
N ILE A 139 35.06 7.24 57.10
CA ILE A 139 34.19 7.87 56.12
C ILE A 139 33.86 6.88 54.99
N SER A 140 32.59 6.51 54.93
CA SER A 140 32.00 5.80 53.80
C SER A 140 31.93 6.69 52.56
N MET A 141 32.61 6.28 51.48
CA MET A 141 32.43 6.91 50.17
C MET A 141 30.97 6.74 49.70
N PRO A 142 30.33 7.78 49.12
CA PRO A 142 28.96 7.68 48.63
C PRO A 142 28.81 6.62 47.52
N SER A 143 29.88 6.36 46.78
CA SER A 143 30.00 5.32 45.74
C SER A 143 31.48 5.06 45.47
N GLY A 144 31.89 3.79 45.37
CA GLY A 144 33.28 3.45 45.03
C GLY A 144 33.64 3.82 43.58
N PRO A 145 34.93 4.07 43.26
CA PRO A 145 35.38 4.43 41.90
C PRO A 145 34.91 3.45 40.81
N ARG A 146 34.90 2.15 41.15
CA ARG A 146 34.43 1.07 40.30
C ARG A 146 32.95 1.22 39.92
N ARG A 147 32.11 1.61 40.88
CA ARG A 147 30.66 1.82 40.67
C ARG A 147 30.38 3.02 39.78
N ILE A 148 31.19 4.08 39.88
CA ILE A 148 31.09 5.26 39.02
C ILE A 148 31.51 4.93 37.58
N GLN A 149 32.60 4.15 37.41
CA GLN A 149 32.99 3.65 36.09
C GLN A 149 31.92 2.77 35.46
N GLU A 150 31.28 1.88 36.23
CA GLU A 150 30.14 1.08 35.75
C GLU A 150 29.00 1.96 35.23
N LEU A 151 28.58 2.97 36.00
CA LEU A 151 27.53 3.92 35.60
C LEU A 151 27.88 4.73 34.35
N LEU A 152 29.14 5.17 34.21
CA LEU A 152 29.61 5.88 33.02
C LEU A 152 29.61 4.99 31.78
N ARG A 153 30.02 3.72 31.94
CA ARG A 153 29.98 2.73 30.86
C ARG A 153 28.54 2.45 30.45
N GLU A 154 27.62 2.25 31.40
CA GLU A 154 26.19 2.08 31.13
C GLU A 154 25.59 3.29 30.39
N MET A 155 26.01 4.51 30.72
CA MET A 155 25.58 5.72 30.00
C MET A 155 26.13 5.77 28.58
N GLN A 156 27.42 5.52 28.37
CA GLN A 156 28.02 5.50 27.03
C GLN A 156 27.37 4.44 26.14
N GLU A 157 27.12 3.25 26.68
CA GLU A 157 26.48 2.15 25.95
C GLU A 157 25.02 2.49 25.61
N SER A 158 24.27 3.10 26.54
CA SER A 158 22.89 3.53 26.31
C SER A 158 22.80 4.70 25.31
N ILE A 159 23.72 5.67 25.36
CA ILE A 159 23.79 6.78 24.40
C ILE A 159 24.21 6.27 23.01
N GLY A 160 25.18 5.34 22.95
CA GLY A 160 25.60 4.73 21.70
C GLY A 160 24.49 3.95 20.99
N GLN A 161 23.56 3.36 21.75
CA GLN A 161 22.36 2.72 21.19
C GLN A 161 21.31 3.69 20.65
N LEU A 162 21.36 4.96 21.06
CA LEU A 162 20.43 6.02 20.62
C LEU A 162 20.93 6.77 19.39
N ASP A 163 22.21 6.64 19.04
CA ASP A 163 22.79 7.35 17.91
C ASP A 163 22.15 6.89 16.59
N GLY A 164 21.74 7.85 15.77
CA GLY A 164 21.03 7.60 14.51
C GLY A 164 19.57 7.12 14.62
N VAL A 165 19.03 6.89 15.82
CA VAL A 165 17.63 6.44 16.00
C VAL A 165 16.63 7.47 15.45
N ASP A 166 16.86 8.76 15.68
CA ASP A 166 15.98 9.83 15.18
C ASP A 166 15.92 9.86 13.65
N ALA A 167 17.05 9.64 12.98
CA ALA A 167 17.10 9.58 11.52
C ALA A 167 16.31 8.37 10.98
N VAL A 168 16.46 7.21 11.60
CA VAL A 168 15.73 5.98 11.25
C VAL A 168 14.23 6.14 11.49
N LEU A 169 13.83 6.68 12.65
CA LEU A 169 12.42 6.91 12.98
C LEU A 169 11.77 7.93 12.04
N ASN A 170 12.46 9.02 11.71
CA ASN A 170 11.95 10.03 10.77
C ASN A 170 11.80 9.46 9.35
N SER A 171 12.82 8.75 8.85
CA SER A 171 12.77 8.05 7.56
C SER A 171 11.62 7.03 7.52
N THR A 172 11.45 6.25 8.59
CA THR A 172 10.35 5.28 8.72
C THR A 172 8.98 5.96 8.73
N ALA A 173 8.86 7.11 9.41
CA ALA A 173 7.62 7.89 9.44
C ALA A 173 7.25 8.44 8.05
N GLN A 174 8.23 8.96 7.31
CA GLN A 174 8.03 9.42 5.92
C GLN A 174 7.64 8.26 4.99
N GLY A 175 8.33 7.12 5.10
CA GLY A 175 8.00 5.92 4.35
C GLY A 175 6.58 5.41 4.62
N LEU A 176 6.16 5.39 5.88
CA LEU A 176 4.79 5.02 6.28
C LEU A 176 3.75 6.00 5.74
N ALA A 177 4.05 7.31 5.72
CA ALA A 177 3.15 8.31 5.14
C ALA A 177 2.97 8.09 3.63
N ALA A 178 4.06 7.90 2.90
CA ALA A 178 4.02 7.60 1.46
C ALA A 178 3.26 6.29 1.17
N ALA A 179 3.54 5.23 1.92
CA ALA A 179 2.86 3.94 1.75
C ALA A 179 1.35 4.04 2.00
N ARG A 180 0.92 4.81 3.00
CA ARG A 180 -0.50 5.09 3.25
C ARG A 180 -1.16 5.89 2.13
N GLY A 181 -0.46 6.88 1.57
CA GLY A 181 -0.93 7.62 0.40
C GLY A 181 -1.18 6.70 -0.79
N LEU A 182 -0.18 5.88 -1.14
CA LEU A 182 -0.28 4.89 -2.21
C LEU A 182 -1.39 3.86 -1.97
N LEU A 183 -1.59 3.45 -0.72
CA LEU A 183 -2.70 2.56 -0.35
C LEU A 183 -4.07 3.20 -0.60
N ALA A 184 -4.24 4.48 -0.26
CA ALA A 184 -5.48 5.20 -0.51
C ALA A 184 -5.74 5.35 -2.02
N GLU A 185 -4.72 5.73 -2.79
CA GLU A 185 -4.81 5.81 -4.25
C GLU A 185 -5.18 4.47 -4.88
N GLY A 186 -4.57 3.38 -4.41
CA GLY A 186 -4.88 2.02 -4.85
C GLY A 186 -6.33 1.60 -4.53
N GLN A 187 -6.85 1.98 -3.36
CA GLN A 187 -8.24 1.71 -2.98
C GLN A 187 -9.25 2.49 -3.83
N ASP A 188 -8.93 3.72 -4.22
CA ASP A 188 -9.79 4.49 -5.12
C ASP A 188 -9.71 3.96 -6.55
N ALA A 189 -8.53 3.54 -7.00
CA ALA A 189 -8.38 2.83 -8.27
C ALA A 189 -9.22 1.53 -8.30
N ARG A 190 -9.25 0.78 -7.19
CA ARG A 190 -10.13 -0.39 -7.02
C ARG A 190 -11.59 -0.04 -7.27
N LYS A 191 -12.13 0.91 -6.52
CA LYS A 191 -13.56 1.29 -6.59
C LYS A 191 -13.96 1.67 -8.02
N ARG A 192 -13.10 2.43 -8.72
CA ARG A 192 -13.33 2.79 -10.13
C ARG A 192 -13.39 1.56 -11.02
N ALA A 193 -12.47 0.64 -10.85
CA ALA A 193 -12.37 -0.54 -11.69
C ALA A 193 -13.48 -1.58 -11.38
N GLU A 194 -13.96 -1.68 -10.14
CA GLU A 194 -15.18 -2.41 -9.79
C GLU A 194 -16.42 -1.86 -10.53
N GLY A 195 -16.54 -0.52 -10.59
CA GLY A 195 -17.61 0.12 -11.38
C GLY A 195 -17.54 -0.23 -12.86
N VAL A 196 -16.34 -0.21 -13.45
CA VAL A 196 -16.13 -0.64 -14.85
C VAL A 196 -16.51 -2.11 -15.03
N ARG A 197 -16.13 -3.00 -14.11
CA ARG A 197 -16.51 -4.43 -14.16
C ARG A 197 -18.03 -4.62 -14.18
N ASP A 198 -18.76 -3.88 -13.37
CA ASP A 198 -20.23 -4.00 -13.30
C ASP A 198 -20.89 -3.52 -14.60
N GLU A 199 -20.38 -2.45 -15.21
CA GLU A 199 -20.80 -1.99 -16.54
C GLU A 199 -20.51 -3.03 -17.63
N LEU A 200 -19.35 -3.69 -17.56
CA LEU A 200 -18.98 -4.77 -18.49
C LEU A 200 -19.88 -5.99 -18.37
N MET A 201 -20.27 -6.38 -17.16
CA MET A 201 -21.26 -7.45 -16.98
C MET A 201 -22.60 -7.08 -17.61
N GLY A 202 -23.00 -5.80 -17.53
CA GLY A 202 -24.18 -5.27 -18.22
C GLY A 202 -24.07 -5.39 -19.74
N THR A 203 -22.97 -4.89 -20.31
CA THR A 203 -22.74 -4.93 -21.77
C THR A 203 -22.61 -6.35 -22.30
N GLN A 204 -22.02 -7.28 -21.54
CA GLN A 204 -21.96 -8.69 -21.89
C GLN A 204 -23.35 -9.30 -22.05
N ARG A 205 -24.26 -9.06 -21.10
CA ARG A 205 -25.65 -9.57 -21.19
C ARG A 205 -26.36 -9.04 -22.44
N VAL A 206 -26.17 -7.75 -22.73
CA VAL A 206 -26.73 -7.12 -23.93
C VAL A 206 -26.15 -7.73 -25.21
N LEU A 207 -24.84 -7.97 -25.25
CA LEU A 207 -24.14 -8.57 -26.39
C LEU A 207 -24.56 -10.02 -26.63
N GLU A 208 -24.71 -10.82 -25.57
CA GLU A 208 -25.20 -12.20 -25.64
C GLU A 208 -26.63 -12.25 -26.18
N ALA A 209 -27.52 -11.37 -25.69
CA ALA A 209 -28.88 -11.24 -26.21
C ALA A 209 -28.89 -10.80 -27.69
N ALA A 210 -28.02 -9.86 -28.08
CA ALA A 210 -27.90 -9.42 -29.45
C ALA A 210 -27.39 -10.55 -30.37
N ARG A 211 -26.40 -11.34 -29.93
CA ARG A 211 -25.91 -12.51 -30.66
C ARG A 211 -26.99 -13.56 -30.86
N ALA A 212 -27.74 -13.91 -29.81
CA ALA A 212 -28.82 -14.88 -29.90
C ALA A 212 -29.87 -14.46 -30.94
N ARG A 213 -30.25 -13.17 -30.94
CA ARG A 213 -31.16 -12.61 -31.95
C ARG A 213 -30.57 -12.62 -33.35
N ALA A 214 -29.30 -12.23 -33.51
CA ALA A 214 -28.63 -12.23 -34.81
C ALA A 214 -28.56 -13.64 -35.42
N THR A 215 -28.25 -14.66 -34.61
CA THR A 215 -28.27 -16.06 -35.05
C THR A 215 -29.68 -16.50 -35.47
N ALA A 216 -30.72 -16.15 -34.70
CA ALA A 216 -32.10 -16.47 -35.05
C ALA A 216 -32.52 -15.83 -36.39
N VAL A 217 -32.16 -14.56 -36.61
CA VAL A 217 -32.41 -13.87 -37.88
C VAL A 217 -31.64 -14.53 -39.03
N GLY A 218 -30.37 -14.88 -38.82
CA GLY A 218 -29.56 -15.57 -39.83
C GLY A 218 -30.19 -16.90 -40.26
N ASN A 219 -30.66 -17.70 -39.30
CA ASN A 219 -31.35 -18.96 -39.58
C ASN A 219 -32.66 -18.74 -40.37
N ALA A 220 -33.44 -17.72 -40.01
CA ALA A 220 -34.69 -17.40 -40.70
C ALA A 220 -34.44 -16.93 -42.15
N LEU A 221 -33.40 -16.11 -42.37
CA LEU A 221 -32.99 -15.67 -43.71
C LEU A 221 -32.52 -16.85 -44.57
N GLN A 222 -31.74 -17.77 -44.00
CA GLN A 222 -31.31 -18.98 -44.72
C GLN A 222 -32.52 -19.83 -45.14
N SER A 223 -33.44 -20.09 -44.20
CA SER A 223 -34.68 -20.83 -44.50
C SER A 223 -35.53 -20.14 -45.59
N THR A 224 -35.62 -18.82 -45.56
CA THR A 224 -36.33 -18.05 -46.60
C THR A 224 -35.65 -18.17 -47.96
N ARG A 225 -34.31 -18.11 -47.99
CA ARG A 225 -33.52 -18.28 -49.22
C ARG A 225 -33.72 -19.66 -49.83
N ASP A 226 -33.70 -20.71 -49.01
CA ASP A 226 -33.92 -22.09 -49.44
C ASP A 226 -35.35 -22.25 -50.00
N ALA A 227 -36.35 -21.62 -49.36
CA ALA A 227 -37.73 -21.64 -49.83
C ALA A 227 -37.92 -20.90 -51.17
N ILE A 228 -37.25 -19.75 -51.36
CA ILE A 228 -37.26 -19.01 -52.63
C ILE A 228 -36.63 -19.87 -53.74
N GLN A 229 -35.46 -20.47 -53.49
CA GLN A 229 -34.80 -21.34 -54.48
C GLN A 229 -35.68 -22.53 -54.88
N ALA A 230 -36.38 -23.12 -53.91
CA ALA A 230 -37.33 -24.21 -54.18
C ALA A 230 -38.57 -23.75 -54.97
N ALA A 231 -39.02 -22.51 -54.79
CA ALA A 231 -40.12 -21.95 -55.58
C ALA A 231 -39.67 -21.62 -57.02
N GLU A 232 -38.47 -21.07 -57.18
CA GLU A 232 -37.88 -20.76 -58.48
C GLU A 232 -37.61 -22.00 -59.32
N SER A 233 -37.18 -23.11 -58.71
CA SER A 233 -36.99 -24.37 -59.43
C SER A 233 -38.32 -24.94 -59.93
N ARG A 234 -39.36 -24.92 -59.10
CA ARG A 234 -40.72 -25.34 -59.47
C ARG A 234 -41.36 -24.47 -60.56
N ALA A 235 -41.00 -23.19 -60.64
CA ALA A 235 -41.50 -22.28 -61.67
C ALA A 235 -40.79 -22.46 -63.03
N LYS A 236 -39.69 -23.22 -63.09
CA LYS A 236 -38.92 -23.51 -64.31
C LYS A 236 -39.19 -24.90 -64.89
N GLU A 237 -39.92 -25.76 -64.17
CA GLU A 237 -40.48 -27.03 -64.65
C GLU A 237 -41.86 -26.80 -65.30
#